data_AF-A0A4R7PZA7-F1
#
_entry.id   AF-A0A4R7PZA7-F1
#
_cell.length_a   1.000
_cell.length_b   1.000
_cell.length_c   1.000
_cell.angle_alpha   90.00
_cell.angle_beta   90.00
_cell.angle_gamma   90.00
#
_symmetry.space_group_name_H-M   'P 1'
#
loop_
_entity.id
_entity.type
_entity.pdbx_description
1 polymer ?
#
loop_
_entity_poly.entity_id
_entity_poly.type
_entity_poly.pdbx_seq_one_letter_code
_entity_poly.pdbx_strand_id
1 'polypeptide(L)'
;MEKSNQGDNEITVQVQKGIDFLLKLSKKQRDKFLALLKEVESIQKSNLTTEEKAKEIKKVLWSKRSVKGKLLIGAFLGTITGLVIFGTGGIGIAGLGGAIGVWGWLAGAAGGVLVSSLIQNFEKNKD
;
A
#
# COMPACT_ATOMS: atom_id res chain seq x y z
N MET A 1 -13.86 3.37 -29.92
CA MET A 1 -14.04 2.33 -28.90
C MET A 1 -12.68 2.19 -28.20
N GLU A 2 -12.35 3.10 -27.29
CA GLU A 2 -11.04 3.17 -26.63
C GLU A 2 -11.28 3.50 -25.16
N LYS A 3 -11.34 2.47 -24.32
CA LYS A 3 -11.39 2.60 -22.84
C LYS A 3 -10.46 1.61 -22.13
N SER A 4 -9.50 0.98 -22.84
CA SER A 4 -8.66 -0.07 -22.24
C SER A 4 -7.23 0.35 -21.89
N ASN A 5 -6.74 1.55 -22.24
CA ASN A 5 -5.31 1.90 -22.06
C ASN A 5 -4.98 2.82 -20.87
N GLN A 6 -5.99 3.32 -20.17
CA GLN A 6 -5.80 4.31 -19.10
C GLN A 6 -5.57 3.65 -17.73
N GLY A 7 -6.27 2.54 -17.45
CA GLY A 7 -6.19 1.83 -16.17
C GLY A 7 -4.85 1.12 -15.92
N ASP A 8 -4.25 0.50 -16.94
CA ASP A 8 -2.97 -0.20 -16.82
C ASP A 8 -1.79 0.77 -16.57
N ASN A 9 -1.84 1.96 -17.19
CA ASN A 9 -0.83 3.00 -16.97
C ASN A 9 -0.88 3.58 -15.56
N GLU A 10 -2.08 3.78 -15.00
CA GLU A 10 -2.25 4.33 -13.64
C GLU A 10 -1.72 3.38 -12.56
N ILE A 11 -2.03 2.09 -12.65
CA ILE A 11 -1.52 1.08 -11.70
C ILE A 11 0.00 0.99 -11.80
N THR A 12 0.56 1.03 -13.01
CA THR A 12 2.02 0.98 -13.22
C THR A 12 2.73 2.19 -12.59
N VAL A 13 2.17 3.40 -12.73
CA VAL A 13 2.72 4.62 -12.10
C VAL A 13 2.66 4.55 -10.57
N GLN A 14 1.58 4.00 -10.01
CA GLN A 14 1.42 3.83 -8.57
C GLN A 14 2.42 2.81 -8.00
N VAL A 15 2.59 1.68 -8.70
CA VAL A 15 3.59 0.66 -8.37
C VAL A 15 4.99 1.26 -8.42
N GLN A 16 5.32 2.01 -9.48
CA GLN A 16 6.63 2.64 -9.64
C GLN A 16 6.95 3.64 -8.52
N LYS A 17 5.99 4.50 -8.14
CA LYS A 17 6.20 5.43 -7.02
C LYS A 17 6.26 4.75 -5.67
N GLY A 18 5.52 3.65 -5.49
CA GLY A 18 5.67 2.77 -4.35
C GLY A 18 7.10 2.24 -4.27
N ILE A 19 7.63 1.72 -5.38
CA ILE A 19 9.02 1.26 -5.50
C ILE A 19 10.00 2.40 -5.21
N ASP A 20 9.83 3.59 -5.79
CA ASP A 20 10.71 4.75 -5.56
C ASP A 20 10.73 5.19 -4.08
N PHE A 21 9.57 5.23 -3.42
CA PHE A 21 9.50 5.50 -1.98
C PHE A 21 10.29 4.47 -1.20
N LEU A 22 10.18 3.20 -1.59
CA LEU A 22 10.84 2.08 -0.93
C LEU A 22 12.35 2.04 -1.21
N LEU A 23 12.79 2.46 -2.40
CA LEU A 23 14.20 2.62 -2.74
C LEU A 23 14.86 3.73 -1.92
N LYS A 24 14.12 4.72 -1.46
CA LYS A 24 14.64 5.75 -0.53
C LYS A 24 14.81 5.25 0.91
N LEU A 25 14.28 4.08 1.25
CA LEU A 25 14.43 3.48 2.57
C LEU A 25 15.75 2.70 2.70
N SER A 26 16.30 2.65 3.92
CA SER A 26 17.44 1.80 4.25
C SER A 26 17.10 0.31 4.10
N LYS A 27 18.10 -0.55 3.87
CA LYS A 27 17.91 -2.02 3.75
C LYS A 27 17.08 -2.61 4.89
N LYS A 28 17.40 -2.24 6.14
CA LYS A 28 16.66 -2.67 7.34
C LYS A 28 15.20 -2.21 7.35
N GLN A 29 14.90 -1.04 6.80
CA GLN A 29 13.53 -0.55 6.67
C GLN A 29 12.79 -1.26 5.53
N ARG A 30 13.46 -1.51 4.40
CA ARG A 30 12.93 -2.29 3.28
C ARG A 30 12.54 -3.71 3.70
N ASP A 31 13.40 -4.42 4.43
CA ASP A 31 13.11 -5.77 4.92
C ASP A 31 11.89 -5.80 5.87
N LYS A 32 11.81 -4.82 6.78
CA LYS A 32 10.65 -4.66 7.66
C LYS A 32 9.38 -4.33 6.87
N PHE A 33 9.50 -3.55 5.81
CA PHE A 33 8.37 -3.18 4.97
C PHE A 33 7.89 -4.38 4.15
N LEU A 34 8.81 -5.17 3.59
CA LEU A 34 8.51 -6.41 2.89
C LEU A 34 7.80 -7.41 3.80
N ALA A 35 8.25 -7.57 5.05
CA ALA A 35 7.56 -8.41 6.02
C ALA A 35 6.10 -7.97 6.24
N LEU A 36 5.87 -6.66 6.36
CA LEU A 36 4.51 -6.11 6.51
C LEU A 36 3.65 -6.33 5.25
N LEU A 37 4.21 -6.15 4.05
CA LEU A 37 3.49 -6.45 2.81
C LEU A 37 3.08 -7.93 2.73
N LYS A 38 3.96 -8.84 3.14
CA LYS A 38 3.66 -10.28 3.20
C LYS A 38 2.57 -10.61 4.23
N GLU A 39 2.57 -9.97 5.39
CA GLU A 39 1.48 -10.10 6.36
C GLU A 39 0.14 -9.61 5.79
N VAL A 40 0.14 -8.47 5.09
CA VAL A 40 -1.05 -7.95 4.42
C VAL A 40 -1.53 -8.89 3.31
N GLU A 41 -0.62 -9.43 2.50
CA GLU A 41 -0.96 -10.40 1.45
C GLU A 41 -1.56 -11.69 2.04
N SER A 42 -1.02 -12.16 3.17
CA SER A 42 -1.57 -13.31 3.90
C SER A 42 -3.01 -13.05 4.37
N ILE A 43 -3.29 -11.84 4.90
CA ILE A 43 -4.65 -11.43 5.27
C ILE A 43 -5.54 -11.33 4.03
N GLN A 44 -5.07 -10.78 2.91
CA GLN A 44 -5.84 -10.70 1.66
C GLN A 44 -6.23 -12.08 1.12
N LYS A 45 -5.32 -13.06 1.22
CA LYS A 45 -5.52 -14.46 0.81
C LYS A 45 -6.35 -15.28 1.79
N SER A 46 -6.64 -14.76 2.98
CA SER A 46 -7.48 -15.47 3.97
C SER A 46 -8.96 -15.52 3.55
N ASN A 47 -9.72 -16.43 4.16
CA ASN A 47 -11.17 -16.56 3.98
C ASN A 47 -11.99 -15.52 4.76
N LEU A 48 -11.35 -14.49 5.33
CA LEU A 48 -12.03 -13.41 6.04
C LEU A 48 -12.87 -12.55 5.08
N THR A 49 -13.94 -11.96 5.60
CA THR A 49 -14.71 -10.95 4.85
C THR A 49 -13.89 -9.69 4.61
N THR A 50 -14.26 -8.87 3.63
CA THR A 50 -13.54 -7.61 3.33
C THR A 50 -13.45 -6.67 4.53
N GLU A 51 -14.49 -6.63 5.38
CA GLU A 51 -14.49 -5.82 6.59
C GLU A 51 -13.50 -6.36 7.64
N GLU A 52 -13.45 -7.68 7.83
CA GLU A 52 -12.50 -8.34 8.72
C GLU A 52 -11.07 -8.19 8.21
N LYS A 53 -10.85 -8.36 6.91
CA LYS A 53 -9.56 -8.08 6.26
C LYS A 53 -9.11 -6.65 6.52
N ALA A 54 -10.00 -5.67 6.33
CA ALA A 54 -9.67 -4.27 6.59
C ALA A 54 -9.30 -4.02 8.06
N LYS A 55 -10.01 -4.65 9.01
CA LYS A 55 -9.70 -4.59 10.46
C LYS A 55 -8.33 -5.19 10.77
N GLU A 56 -8.02 -6.37 10.22
CA GLU A 56 -6.74 -7.04 10.44
C GLU A 56 -5.56 -6.30 9.78
N ILE A 57 -5.74 -5.81 8.55
CA ILE A 57 -4.76 -4.96 7.85
C ILE A 57 -4.48 -3.69 8.66
N LYS A 58 -5.53 -3.02 9.17
CA LYS A 58 -5.37 -1.85 10.06
C LYS A 58 -4.60 -2.21 11.33
N LYS A 59 -4.84 -3.38 11.93
CA LYS A 59 -4.11 -3.81 13.13
C LYS A 59 -2.62 -4.00 12.86
N VAL A 60 -2.28 -4.69 11.76
CA VAL A 60 -0.90 -4.97 11.34
C VAL A 60 -0.16 -3.68 10.96
N LEU A 61 -0.77 -2.86 10.12
CA LEU A 61 -0.11 -1.67 9.56
C LEU A 61 -0.12 -0.47 10.50
N TRP A 62 -1.15 -0.32 11.34
CA TRP A 62 -1.33 0.86 12.18
C TRP A 62 -1.35 0.56 13.67
N SER A 63 -2.29 -0.25 14.17
CA SER A 63 -2.56 -0.33 15.61
C SER A 63 -1.42 -0.92 16.44
N LYS A 64 -0.69 -1.92 15.92
CA LYS A 64 0.42 -2.58 16.62
C LYS A 64 1.78 -1.85 16.49
N ARG A 65 1.86 -0.71 15.78
CA ARG A 65 3.12 0.00 15.50
C ARG A 65 3.40 1.14 16.49
N SER A 66 4.68 1.33 16.79
CA SER A 66 5.18 2.52 17.48
C SER A 66 5.01 3.79 16.63
N VAL A 67 5.07 4.98 17.25
CA VAL A 67 4.84 6.28 16.60
C VAL A 67 5.69 6.47 15.33
N LYS A 68 6.99 6.13 15.39
CA LYS A 68 7.89 6.18 14.22
C LYS A 68 7.47 5.22 13.11
N GLY A 69 6.92 4.07 13.47
CA GLY A 69 6.43 3.08 12.51
C GLY A 69 5.11 3.48 11.86
N LYS A 70 4.21 4.09 12.62
CA LYS A 70 2.98 4.71 12.10
C LYS A 70 3.29 5.84 11.13
N LEU A 71 4.31 6.66 11.41
CA LEU A 71 4.73 7.73 10.50
C LEU A 71 5.22 7.18 9.15
N LEU A 72 6.01 6.10 9.18
CA LEU A 72 6.52 5.48 7.94
C LEU A 72 5.40 4.83 7.12
N ILE A 73 4.48 4.11 7.77
CA ILE A 73 3.30 3.55 7.09
C ILE A 73 2.36 4.65 6.61
N GLY A 74 2.15 5.69 7.43
CA GLY A 74 1.31 6.83 7.09
C GLY A 74 1.87 7.64 5.92
N ALA A 75 3.20 7.78 5.83
CA ALA A 75 3.85 8.40 4.68
C ALA A 75 3.70 7.54 3.42
N PHE A 76 3.85 6.22 3.52
CA PHE A 76 3.64 5.29 2.41
C PHE A 76 2.18 5.30 1.94
N LEU A 77 1.23 5.08 2.84
CA LEU A 77 -0.20 5.11 2.55
C LEU A 77 -0.64 6.49 2.09
N GLY A 78 -0.13 7.56 2.69
CA GLY A 78 -0.41 8.93 2.26
C GLY A 78 0.13 9.21 0.85
N THR A 79 1.29 8.66 0.48
CA THR A 79 1.84 8.78 -0.87
C THR A 79 0.97 8.02 -1.86
N ILE A 80 0.62 6.76 -1.58
CA ILE A 80 -0.15 5.91 -2.49
C ILE A 80 -1.61 6.35 -2.55
N THR A 81 -2.29 6.47 -1.41
CA THR A 81 -3.69 6.92 -1.32
C THR A 81 -3.86 8.37 -1.78
N GLY A 82 -2.91 9.26 -1.45
CA GLY A 82 -2.94 10.64 -1.94
C GLY A 82 -2.91 10.70 -3.46
N LEU A 83 -2.15 9.81 -4.10
CA LEU A 83 -2.12 9.65 -5.55
C LEU A 83 -3.39 9.00 -6.12
N VAL A 84 -3.91 7.96 -5.48
CA VAL A 84 -5.11 7.22 -5.94
C VAL A 84 -6.38 8.07 -5.86
N ILE A 85 -6.55 8.85 -4.80
CA ILE A 85 -7.80 9.60 -4.56
C ILE A 85 -7.73 11.02 -5.15
N PHE A 86 -6.56 11.65 -5.15
CA PHE A 86 -6.43 13.07 -5.47
C PHE A 86 -5.37 13.38 -6.54
N GLY A 87 -4.76 12.38 -7.16
CA GLY A 87 -3.63 12.58 -8.07
C GLY A 87 -2.41 13.18 -7.36
N THR A 88 -1.50 13.81 -8.11
CA THR A 88 -0.29 14.45 -7.54
C THR A 88 -0.59 15.62 -6.59
N GLY A 89 -1.83 16.11 -6.55
CA GLY A 89 -2.23 17.31 -5.81
C GLY A 89 -2.76 17.12 -4.39
N GLY A 90 -3.13 15.90 -3.95
CA GLY A 90 -3.82 15.70 -2.65
C GLY A 90 -3.10 14.83 -1.62
N ILE A 91 -1.79 14.70 -1.73
CA ILE A 91 -0.92 14.02 -0.75
C ILE A 91 -1.11 14.61 0.68
N GLY A 92 -1.49 15.88 0.80
CA GLY A 92 -1.72 16.55 2.08
C GLY A 92 -3.07 16.28 2.77
N ILE A 93 -4.13 15.91 2.04
CA ILE A 93 -5.51 15.83 2.58
C ILE A 93 -5.88 14.40 2.99
N ALA A 94 -5.34 13.39 2.29
CA ALA A 94 -5.51 11.98 2.66
C ALA A 94 -4.97 11.65 4.07
N GLY A 95 -4.01 12.43 4.58
CA GLY A 95 -3.36 12.24 5.88
C GLY A 95 -4.24 12.49 7.11
N LEU A 96 -5.39 13.18 6.97
CA LEU A 96 -6.19 13.64 8.12
C LEU A 96 -7.61 13.05 8.20
N GLY A 97 -8.16 12.44 7.13
CA GLY A 97 -9.55 11.94 7.12
C GLY A 97 -9.81 10.60 6.42
N GLY A 98 -8.83 9.99 5.72
CA GLY A 98 -9.03 8.79 4.88
C GLY A 98 -9.07 7.43 5.60
N ALA A 99 -9.14 7.42 6.93
CA ALA A 99 -8.80 6.26 7.75
C ALA A 99 -9.76 5.05 7.71
N ILE A 100 -10.84 5.09 6.91
CA ILE A 100 -11.73 3.93 6.70
C ILE A 100 -11.62 3.41 5.27
N GLY A 101 -11.58 4.30 4.27
CA GLY A 101 -11.48 3.92 2.85
C GLY A 101 -10.16 3.25 2.47
N VAL A 102 -9.04 3.65 3.10
CA VAL A 102 -7.70 3.10 2.78
C VAL A 102 -7.58 1.63 3.14
N TRP A 103 -8.09 1.23 4.30
CA TRP A 103 -8.01 -0.18 4.74
C TRP A 103 -8.94 -1.06 3.93
N GLY A 104 -10.13 -0.55 3.57
CA GLY A 104 -11.05 -1.25 2.66
C GLY A 104 -10.48 -1.40 1.25
N TRP A 105 -9.83 -0.36 0.72
CA TRP A 105 -9.15 -0.40 -0.56
C TRP A 105 -7.97 -1.40 -0.56
N LEU A 106 -7.16 -1.41 0.50
CA LEU A 106 -6.11 -2.41 0.71
C LEU A 106 -6.67 -3.83 0.83
N ALA A 107 -7.82 -4.01 1.48
CA ALA A 107 -8.48 -5.32 1.56
C ALA A 107 -9.08 -5.77 0.22
N GLY A 108 -9.32 -4.84 -0.70
CA GLY A 108 -9.90 -5.08 -2.02
C GLY A 108 -8.88 -5.51 -3.07
N ALA A 109 -9.40 -5.87 -4.25
CA ALA A 109 -8.59 -6.40 -5.36
C ALA A 109 -7.52 -5.42 -5.85
N ALA A 110 -7.83 -4.13 -5.98
CA ALA A 110 -6.86 -3.12 -6.43
C ALA A 110 -5.67 -2.98 -5.47
N GLY A 111 -5.93 -2.95 -4.15
CA GLY A 111 -4.89 -2.95 -3.14
C GLY A 111 -4.11 -4.27 -3.10
N GLY A 112 -4.76 -5.40 -3.36
CA GLY A 112 -4.13 -6.71 -3.51
C GLY A 112 -3.12 -6.76 -4.65
N VAL A 113 -3.52 -6.31 -5.85
CA VAL A 113 -2.65 -6.24 -7.03
C VAL A 113 -1.43 -5.37 -6.77
N LEU A 114 -1.61 -4.21 -6.12
CA LEU A 114 -0.51 -3.34 -5.73
C LEU A 114 0.44 -4.05 -4.75
N VAL A 115 -0.09 -4.62 -3.67
CA VAL A 115 0.72 -5.30 -2.63
C VAL A 115 1.52 -6.45 -3.23
N SER A 116 0.89 -7.32 -4.02
CA SER A 116 1.58 -8.42 -4.68
C SER A 116 2.62 -7.94 -5.69
N SER A 117 2.35 -6.86 -6.44
CA SER A 117 3.32 -6.27 -7.38
C SER A 117 4.54 -5.71 -6.67
N LEU A 118 4.34 -5.04 -5.52
CA LEU A 118 5.44 -4.55 -4.69
C LEU A 118 6.28 -5.70 -4.13
N ILE A 119 5.64 -6.75 -3.61
CA ILE A 119 6.35 -7.94 -3.10
C ILE A 119 7.20 -8.58 -4.20
N GLN A 120 6.61 -8.82 -5.38
CA GLN A 120 7.32 -9.40 -6.51
C GLN A 120 8.50 -8.53 -6.96
N ASN A 121 8.33 -7.21 -6.96
CA ASN A 121 9.41 -6.30 -7.30
C ASN A 121 10.55 -6.36 -6.28
N PHE A 122 10.24 -6.43 -4.98
CA PHE A 122 11.24 -6.61 -3.93
C PHE A 122 12.00 -7.93 -4.02
N GLU A 123 11.33 -9.01 -4.40
CA GLU A 123 11.96 -10.32 -4.55
C GLU A 123 12.83 -10.40 -5.79
N LYS A 124 12.46 -9.69 -6.87
CA LYS A 124 13.27 -9.58 -8.09
C LYS A 124 14.47 -8.65 -7.95
N ASN A 125 14.36 -7.56 -7.18
CA ASN A 125 15.43 -6.58 -6.95
C ASN A 125 16.22 -6.84 -5.65
N LYS A 126 16.32 -8.11 -5.24
CA LYS A 126 17.09 -8.53 -4.05
C LYS A 126 18.56 -8.87 -4.36
N ASP A 127 18.97 -8.76 -5.61
CA ASP A 127 20.36 -8.78 -6.08
C ASP A 127 21.01 -7.39 -6.00
#